data_AF-A0A9E6MXX0-F1
#
_entry.id   AF-A0A9E6MXX0-F1
#
_cell.length_a   1.000
_cell.length_b   1.000
_cell.length_c   1.000
_cell.angle_alpha   90.00
_cell.angle_beta   90.00
_cell.angle_gamma   90.00
#
_symmetry.space_group_name_H-M   'P 1'
#
loop_
_entity.id
_entity.type
_entity.pdbx_description
1 polymer ?
#
loop_
_entity_poly.entity_id
_entity_poly.type
_entity_poly.pdbx_seq_one_letter_code
_entity_poly.pdbx_strand_id
1 'polypeptide(L)' 'MSSGDIEPDDAAQTLTIKIHRMVNPAHDTAIASLLEELTRLAFCHPESGARMIYKLV' A
#
# COMPACT_ATOMS: atom_id res chain seq x y z
N MET A 1 5.69 -4.30 -18.74
CA MET A 1 5.64 -2.99 -18.06
C MET A 1 5.41 -3.27 -16.58
N SER A 2 6.48 -3.41 -15.81
CA SER A 2 6.37 -3.56 -14.34
C SER A 2 6.12 -2.16 -13.79
N SER A 3 4.85 -1.78 -13.64
CA SER A 3 4.46 -0.58 -12.87
C SER A 3 5.10 -0.75 -11.49
N GLY A 4 5.89 0.23 -11.05
CA GLY A 4 6.62 0.12 -9.80
C GLY A 4 5.65 -0.17 -8.65
N ASP A 5 6.03 -1.06 -7.74
CA ASP A 5 5.22 -1.40 -6.56
C ASP A 5 4.98 -0.19 -5.65
N ILE A 6 5.69 0.91 -5.89
CA ILE A 6 5.62 2.15 -5.13
C ILE A 6 5.29 3.29 -6.08
N GLU A 7 4.13 3.90 -5.89
CA GLU A 7 3.64 5.04 -6.68
C GLU A 7 3.47 6.26 -5.77
N PRO A 8 4.33 7.29 -5.89
CA PRO A 8 4.13 8.56 -5.21
C PRO A 8 2.99 9.35 -5.86
N ASP A 9 2.20 10.02 -5.02
CA ASP A 9 1.22 11.03 -5.40
C ASP A 9 1.60 12.33 -4.67
N ASP A 10 2.34 13.19 -5.38
CA ASP A 10 2.83 14.45 -4.84
C ASP A 10 1.69 15.45 -4.56
N ALA A 11 0.58 15.36 -5.28
CA ALA A 11 -0.57 16.25 -5.10
C ALA A 11 -1.35 15.91 -3.82
N ALA A 12 -1.49 14.61 -3.53
CA ALA A 12 -2.12 14.12 -2.31
C ALA A 12 -1.12 13.96 -1.14
N GLN A 13 0.17 14.16 -1.38
CA GLN A 13 1.27 13.87 -0.46
C GLN A 13 1.20 12.44 0.09
N THR A 14 0.91 11.47 -0.79
CA THR A 14 0.78 10.06 -0.43
C THR A 14 1.72 9.17 -1.21
N LEU A 15 2.04 8.01 -0.65
CA LEU A 15 2.90 6.99 -1.23
C LEU A 15 2.12 5.69 -1.27
N THR A 16 1.64 5.29 -2.46
CA THR A 16 0.88 4.05 -2.62
C THR A 16 1.83 2.87 -2.76
N ILE A 17 1.67 1.88 -1.88
CA ILE A 17 2.42 0.63 -1.89
C ILE A 17 1.48 -0.48 -2.36
N LYS A 18 1.77 -1.02 -3.55
CA LYS A 18 1.05 -2.12 -4.17
C LYS A 18 1.64 -3.43 -3.69
N ILE A 19 0.78 -4.28 -3.13
CA ILE A 19 1.13 -5.64 -2.71
C ILE A 19 0.42 -6.58 -3.68
N HIS A 20 1.18 -7.37 -4.43
CA HIS A 20 0.63 -8.34 -5.35
C HIS A 20 0.13 -9.58 -4.60
N ARG A 21 -1.06 -10.06 -4.97
CA ARG A 21 -1.62 -11.31 -4.42
C ARG A 21 -0.66 -12.48 -4.64
N MET A 22 -0.53 -13.32 -3.62
CA MET A 22 0.12 -14.62 -3.76
C MET A 22 -0.93 -15.68 -4.07
N VAL A 23 -0.51 -16.76 -4.73
CA VAL A 23 -1.30 -17.77 -5.47
C VAL A 23 -2.43 -18.50 -4.70
N ASN A 24 -2.72 -18.15 -3.44
CA ASN A 24 -3.79 -18.72 -2.63
C ASN A 24 -4.88 -17.69 -2.25
N PRO A 25 -6.11 -17.81 -2.79
CA PRO A 25 -7.22 -16.88 -2.55
C PRO A 25 -7.64 -16.72 -1.09
N ALA A 26 -7.39 -17.72 -0.23
CA ALA A 26 -7.75 -17.64 1.18
C ALA A 26 -6.90 -16.61 1.96
N HIS A 27 -5.70 -16.31 1.47
CA HIS A 27 -4.81 -15.32 2.09
C HIS A 27 -5.11 -13.90 1.62
N ASP A 28 -5.77 -13.72 0.47
CA ASP A 28 -6.14 -12.40 -0.06
C ASP A 28 -7.02 -11.61 0.91
N THR A 29 -7.99 -12.25 1.57
CA THR A 29 -8.88 -11.55 2.52
C THR A 29 -8.12 -11.09 3.77
N ALA A 30 -7.31 -11.96 4.37
CA ALA A 30 -6.52 -11.62 5.55
C ALA A 30 -5.49 -10.52 5.24
N ILE A 31 -4.85 -10.59 4.08
CA ILE A 31 -3.91 -9.56 3.62
C ILE A 31 -4.65 -8.25 3.37
N ALA A 32 -5.79 -8.26 2.67
CA ALA A 32 -6.57 -7.05 2.42
C ALA A 32 -6.96 -6.33 3.73
N SER A 33 -7.44 -7.09 4.73
CA SER A 33 -7.77 -6.52 6.05
C SER A 33 -6.55 -5.93 6.76
N LEU A 34 -5.41 -6.62 6.71
CA LEU A 34 -4.16 -6.11 7.28
C LEU A 34 -3.70 -4.80 6.60
N LEU A 35 -3.75 -4.73 5.26
CA LEU A 35 -3.34 -3.53 4.52
C LEU A 35 -4.27 -2.34 4.79
N GLU A 36 -5.57 -2.60 5.00
CA GLU A 36 -6.54 -1.58 5.40
C GLU A 36 -6.26 -1.04 6.81
N GLU A 37 -5.91 -1.92 7.76
CA GLU A 37 -5.46 -1.50 9.11
C GLU A 37 -4.18 -0.67 9.05
N LEU A 38 -3.16 -1.11 8.30
CA LEU A 38 -1.91 -0.36 8.12
C LEU A 38 -2.14 1.01 7.48
N THR A 39 -3.05 1.10 6.51
CA THR A 39 -3.45 2.38 5.89
C THR A 39 -4.17 3.30 6.88
N ARG A 40 -5.00 2.74 7.77
CA ARG A 40 -5.70 3.50 8.81
C ARG A 40 -4.77 4.04 9.90
N LEU A 41 -3.67 3.35 10.18
CA LEU A 41 -2.63 3.83 11.09
C LEU A 41 -1.89 5.08 10.55
N ALA A 42 -2.10 5.42 9.28
CA ALA A 42 -1.64 6.67 8.67
C ALA A 42 -0.14 6.92 8.83
N PHE A 43 0.67 5.86 8.67
CA PHE A 43 2.12 5.97 8.72
C PHE A 43 2.63 6.95 7.65
N CYS A 44 3.64 7.74 8.04
CA CYS A 44 4.32 8.65 7.13
C CYS A 44 5.69 8.09 6.78
N HIS A 45 6.07 8.21 5.51
CA HIS A 45 7.41 7.88 5.05
C HIS A 45 8.43 8.80 5.75
N PRO A 46 9.49 8.26 6.38
CA PRO A 46 10.36 9.03 7.27
C PRO A 46 11.14 10.14 6.56
N GLU A 47 11.45 9.98 5.27
CA GLU A 47 12.24 10.98 4.53
C GLU A 47 11.38 12.01 3.79
N SER A 48 10.23 11.59 3.25
CA SER A 48 9.37 12.45 2.42
C SER A 48 8.16 13.00 3.17
N GLY A 49 7.84 12.46 4.34
CA GLY A 49 6.62 12.79 5.09
C GLY A 49 5.32 12.38 4.38
N ALA A 50 5.40 11.66 3.27
CA ALA A 50 4.24 11.23 2.51
C ALA A 50 3.46 10.14 3.26
N ARG A 51 2.13 10.22 3.27
CA ARG A 51 1.30 9.21 3.92
C ARG A 51 1.33 7.91 3.11
N MET A 52 1.68 6.81 3.75
CA MET A 52 1.75 5.51 3.11
C MET A 52 0.33 4.91 2.99
N ILE A 53 -0.03 4.49 1.78
CA ILE A 53 -1.32 3.85 1.48
C ILE A 53 -1.02 2.45 0.94
N TYR A 54 -1.50 1.41 1.62
CA TYR A 54 -1.27 0.03 1.20
C TYR A 54 -2.46 -0.49 0.41
N LYS A 55 -2.20 -1.13 -0.75
CA LYS A 55 -3.25 -1.71 -1.60
C LYS A 55 -2.86 -3.09 -2.08
N LEU A 56 -3.79 -4.03 -1.98
CA LEU A 56 -3.69 -5.33 -2.63
C LEU A 56 -4.05 -5.17 -4.12
N VAL A 57 -3.18 -5.65 -5.02
CA VAL A 57 -3.36 -5.58 -6.49
C VAL A 57 -3.32 -6.96 -7.15
#